data_AF-A0A5C6SPA0-F1
#
_entry.id   AF-A0A5C6SPA0-F1
#
_cell.length_a   1.000
_cell.length_b   1.000
_cell.length_c   1.000
_cell.angle_alpha   90.00
_cell.angle_beta   90.00
_cell.angle_gamma   90.00
#
_symmetry.space_group_name_H-M   'P 1'
#
loop_
_entity.id
_entity.type
_entity.pdbx_description
1 polymer ?
#
loop_
_entity_poly.entity_id
_entity_poly.type
_entity_poly.pdbx_seq_one_letter_code
_entity_poly.pdbx_strand_id
1 'polypeptide(L)'
;MSLRLLKRPISLASRPEISQFRLQSGLAQLNNDLTSFPSRWFADLQAQLKHFTSDHYPASCVQEAKRQLVSNEENWLQLLAGQQGFLTDKKWRGLDNHQLLWGDMVSGSLSLIGHVNNVMYNRYVETGRVHFIRQHSEDASEHEKAQWDDLPTPRSLGLILRSITTEYKFPLEFPDHITVLYKLLEAPTNESTSLKMEAWILSEQYRRLAARCIDDTVIYEYTTAKKTVLKPFMVDKFQQTFSMQQANQRKYTDQAKRAIQEAEELQMKYK
;
A
#
# COMPACT_ATOMS: atom_id res chain seq x y z
N MET A 1 17.04 -61.42 26.94
CA MET A 1 16.86 -61.40 25.47
C MET A 1 17.01 -59.96 24.99
N SER A 2 18.07 -59.70 24.22
CA SER A 2 18.51 -58.35 23.81
C SER A 2 18.14 -58.14 22.34
N LEU A 3 17.31 -57.14 22.04
CA LEU A 3 16.94 -56.75 20.67
C LEU A 3 17.80 -55.56 20.25
N ARG A 4 18.72 -55.82 19.32
CA ARG A 4 19.61 -54.84 18.69
C ARG A 4 18.82 -53.95 17.73
N LEU A 5 18.80 -52.64 17.98
CA LEU A 5 18.39 -51.64 16.99
C LEU A 5 19.57 -51.36 16.05
N LEU A 6 19.41 -51.72 14.78
CA LEU A 6 20.34 -51.40 13.69
C LEU A 6 20.34 -49.88 13.44
N LYS A 7 21.44 -49.19 13.81
CA LYS A 7 21.73 -47.83 13.36
C LYS A 7 22.15 -47.87 11.88
N ARG A 8 21.34 -47.31 10.99
CA ARG A 8 21.77 -46.92 9.63
C ARG A 8 22.37 -45.51 9.69
N PRO A 9 23.57 -45.25 9.15
CA PRO A 9 24.11 -43.91 9.07
C PRO A 9 23.38 -43.11 7.98
N ILE A 10 22.99 -41.88 8.31
CA ILE A 10 22.47 -40.90 7.35
C ILE A 10 23.68 -40.28 6.64
N SER A 11 23.77 -40.50 5.34
CA SER A 11 24.73 -39.82 4.46
C SER A 11 24.40 -38.33 4.40
N LEU A 12 25.31 -37.48 4.90
CA LEU A 12 25.28 -36.04 4.70
C LEU A 12 25.72 -35.74 3.27
N ALA A 13 24.76 -35.76 2.34
CA ALA A 13 24.97 -35.18 1.01
C ALA A 13 25.12 -33.65 1.16
N SER A 14 26.19 -33.14 0.57
CA SER A 14 26.56 -31.73 0.50
C SER A 14 25.40 -30.87 -0.03
N ARG A 15 25.04 -29.83 0.72
CA ARG A 15 24.09 -28.79 0.30
C ARG A 15 24.65 -28.09 -0.95
N PRO A 16 23.88 -27.94 -2.05
CA PRO A 16 24.28 -26.99 -3.08
C PRO A 16 24.14 -25.57 -2.52
N GLU A 17 25.13 -24.73 -2.80
CA GLU A 17 25.12 -23.32 -2.46
C GLU A 17 23.87 -22.64 -3.04
N ILE A 18 23.13 -21.95 -2.18
CA ILE A 18 22.03 -21.08 -2.59
C ILE A 18 22.66 -19.91 -3.32
N SER A 19 22.71 -20.00 -4.65
CA SER A 19 23.00 -18.88 -5.52
C SER A 19 22.03 -17.75 -5.19
N GLN A 20 22.57 -16.65 -4.66
CA GLN A 20 21.83 -15.40 -4.48
C GLN A 20 21.42 -14.90 -5.87
N PHE A 21 20.25 -15.32 -6.34
CA PHE A 21 19.55 -14.65 -7.42
C PHE A 21 19.21 -13.25 -6.94
N ARG A 22 20.08 -12.30 -7.27
CA ARG A 22 19.79 -10.88 -7.23
C ARG A 22 18.70 -10.64 -8.26
N LEU A 23 17.44 -10.70 -7.83
CA LEU A 23 16.30 -10.17 -8.59
C LEU A 23 16.58 -8.67 -8.76
N GLN A 24 17.16 -8.30 -9.89
CA GLN A 24 17.09 -6.93 -10.37
C GLN A 24 15.62 -6.63 -10.58
N SER A 25 15.04 -5.88 -9.64
CA SER A 25 13.70 -5.33 -9.73
C SER A 25 13.65 -4.32 -10.89
N GLY A 26 13.46 -4.83 -12.11
CA GLY A 26 13.30 -4.06 -13.34
C GLY A 26 12.00 -3.26 -13.44
N LEU A 27 11.28 -3.04 -12.33
CA LEU A 27 10.05 -2.23 -12.27
C LEU A 27 10.30 -0.78 -11.84
N ALA A 28 11.55 -0.39 -11.59
CA ALA A 28 11.90 0.96 -11.15
C ALA A 28 11.91 2.02 -12.29
N GLN A 29 11.68 1.65 -13.54
CA GLN A 29 11.91 2.55 -14.68
C GLN A 29 10.67 3.27 -15.25
N LEU A 30 9.46 3.07 -14.71
CA LEU A 30 8.24 3.64 -15.31
C LEU A 30 7.67 4.91 -14.62
N ASN A 31 8.38 5.55 -13.69
CA ASN A 31 7.90 6.77 -13.02
C ASN A 31 9.01 7.82 -12.76
N ASN A 32 9.86 8.12 -13.75
CA ASN A 32 10.98 9.04 -13.56
C ASN A 32 10.67 10.55 -13.67
N ASP A 33 9.42 10.96 -13.95
CA ASP A 33 9.09 12.39 -14.16
C ASP A 33 8.27 13.03 -13.01
N LEU A 34 8.08 12.34 -11.89
CA LEU A 34 7.51 12.94 -10.68
C LEU A 34 8.56 12.98 -9.60
N THR A 35 8.80 14.19 -9.09
CA THR A 35 9.80 14.51 -8.08
C THR A 35 9.66 13.56 -6.89
N SER A 36 10.67 12.72 -6.64
CA SER A 36 10.64 11.77 -5.53
C SER A 36 10.86 12.51 -4.21
N PHE A 37 9.84 12.57 -3.36
CA PHE A 37 9.96 13.16 -2.03
C PHE A 37 10.83 12.27 -1.12
N PRO A 38 11.67 12.86 -0.24
CA PRO A 38 12.40 12.10 0.78
C PRO A 38 11.46 11.24 1.62
N SER A 39 11.88 10.04 2.06
CA SER A 39 10.99 9.10 2.79
C SER A 39 10.35 9.65 4.08
N ARG A 40 10.95 10.69 4.67
CA ARG A 40 10.49 11.36 5.90
C ARG A 40 9.94 12.76 5.67
N TRP A 41 9.78 13.21 4.41
CA TRP A 41 9.45 14.61 4.08
C TRP A 41 8.23 15.15 4.85
N PHE A 42 7.17 14.36 5.00
CA PHE A 42 5.95 14.80 5.69
C PHE A 42 6.19 14.94 7.20
N ALA A 43 6.92 14.00 7.80
CA ALA A 43 7.28 14.09 9.21
C ALA A 43 8.21 15.28 9.47
N ASP A 44 9.15 15.54 8.57
CA ASP A 44 10.06 16.70 8.63
C ASP A 44 9.28 18.02 8.48
N LEU A 45 8.35 18.11 7.53
CA LEU A 45 7.45 19.26 7.36
C LEU A 45 6.64 19.53 8.63
N GLN A 46 6.04 18.49 9.22
CA GLN A 46 5.29 18.61 10.47
C GLN A 46 6.17 19.08 11.63
N ALA A 47 7.40 18.55 11.75
CA ALA A 47 8.34 18.95 12.78
C ALA A 47 8.78 20.41 12.62
N GLN A 48 9.06 20.84 11.39
CA GLN A 48 9.40 22.22 11.06
C GLN A 48 8.27 23.18 11.45
N LEU A 49 7.02 22.87 11.06
CA LEU A 49 5.88 23.72 11.42
C LEU A 49 5.64 23.76 12.93
N LYS A 50 5.81 22.63 13.64
CA LYS A 50 5.70 22.59 15.11
C LYS A 50 6.71 23.51 15.80
N HIS A 51 7.93 23.65 15.28
CA HIS A 51 8.91 24.58 15.83
C HIS A 51 8.38 26.01 15.90
N PHE A 52 7.69 26.47 14.85
CA PHE A 52 7.07 27.79 14.75
C PHE A 52 5.84 28.02 15.64
N THR A 53 5.42 27.01 16.42
CA THR A 53 4.28 27.15 17.35
C THR A 53 4.66 27.60 18.76
N SER A 54 5.96 27.77 19.04
CA SER A 54 6.49 28.13 20.35
C SER A 54 6.32 29.62 20.68
N ASP A 55 6.18 29.96 21.96
CA ASP A 55 5.80 31.31 22.45
C ASP A 55 6.78 32.45 22.10
N HIS A 56 8.02 32.13 21.72
CA HIS A 56 9.00 33.13 21.28
C HIS A 56 8.75 33.68 19.86
N TYR A 57 7.84 33.09 19.08
CA TYR A 57 7.49 33.59 17.75
C TYR A 57 6.32 34.57 17.81
N PRO A 58 6.25 35.56 16.89
CA PRO A 58 5.11 36.47 16.81
C PRO A 58 3.79 35.71 16.62
N ALA A 59 2.69 36.24 17.20
CA ALA A 59 1.38 35.59 17.14
C ALA A 59 0.92 35.27 15.70
N SER A 60 1.28 36.10 14.72
CA SER A 60 1.00 35.86 13.29
C SER A 60 1.72 34.64 12.72
N CYS A 61 2.98 34.40 13.14
CA CYS A 61 3.75 33.21 12.77
C CYS A 61 3.13 31.95 13.36
N VAL A 62 2.83 31.98 14.67
CA VAL A 62 2.22 30.85 15.38
C VAL A 62 0.87 30.48 14.78
N GLN A 63 0.03 31.48 14.45
CA GLN A 63 -1.27 31.26 13.85
C GLN A 63 -1.15 30.63 12.46
N GLU A 64 -0.22 31.11 11.64
CA GLU A 64 0.06 30.56 10.31
C GLU A 64 0.56 29.11 10.37
N ALA A 65 1.53 28.83 11.24
CA ALA A 65 2.05 27.49 11.46
C ALA A 65 0.95 26.51 11.90
N LYS A 66 0.09 26.92 12.86
CA LYS A 66 -1.04 26.12 13.32
C LYS A 66 -2.05 25.85 12.20
N ARG A 67 -2.34 26.85 11.36
CA ARG A 67 -3.23 26.69 10.20
C ARG A 67 -2.70 25.65 9.22
N GLN A 68 -1.42 25.72 8.89
CA GLN A 68 -0.77 24.75 8.00
C GLN A 68 -0.72 23.35 8.62
N LEU A 69 -0.43 23.24 9.92
CA LEU A 69 -0.50 21.95 10.63
C LEU A 69 -1.88 21.33 10.48
N VAL A 70 -2.95 22.02 10.87
CA VAL A 70 -4.34 21.53 10.76
C VAL A 70 -4.66 21.11 9.33
N SER A 71 -4.35 21.94 8.34
CA SER A 71 -4.56 21.61 6.92
C SER A 71 -3.82 20.33 6.51
N ASN A 72 -2.57 20.18 6.93
CA ASN A 72 -1.77 18.97 6.67
C ASN A 72 -2.33 17.74 7.39
N GLU A 73 -2.86 17.90 8.60
CA GLU A 73 -3.50 16.84 9.37
C GLU A 73 -4.76 16.34 8.68
N GLU A 74 -5.61 17.24 8.18
CA GLU A 74 -6.86 16.90 7.49
C GLU A 74 -6.62 16.25 6.12
N ASN A 75 -5.53 16.65 5.45
CA ASN A 75 -5.21 16.21 4.08
C ASN A 75 -4.06 15.19 4.01
N TRP A 76 -3.69 14.57 5.13
CA TRP A 76 -2.48 13.76 5.24
C TRP A 76 -2.43 12.60 4.23
N LEU A 77 -3.57 11.95 3.94
CA LEU A 77 -3.67 10.88 2.94
C LEU A 77 -3.40 11.40 1.52
N GLN A 78 -3.98 12.55 1.17
CA GLN A 78 -3.77 13.22 -0.12
C GLN A 78 -2.30 13.59 -0.28
N LEU A 79 -1.73 14.20 0.76
CA LEU A 79 -0.34 14.61 0.77
C LEU A 79 0.61 13.41 0.67
N LEU A 80 0.37 12.31 1.39
CA LEU A 80 1.29 11.16 1.39
C LEU A 80 1.04 10.16 0.26
N ALA A 81 -0.17 9.62 0.17
CA ALA A 81 -0.52 8.54 -0.75
C ALA A 81 -1.10 9.08 -2.07
N GLY A 82 -1.79 10.22 -2.02
CA GLY A 82 -2.30 10.90 -3.21
C GLY A 82 -1.19 11.25 -4.18
N GLN A 83 -0.08 11.84 -3.72
CA GLN A 83 1.08 12.16 -4.56
C GLN A 83 1.80 10.93 -5.15
N GLN A 84 1.50 9.73 -4.64
CA GLN A 84 2.01 8.47 -5.18
C GLN A 84 1.00 7.76 -6.09
N GLY A 85 -0.16 8.39 -6.35
CA GLY A 85 -1.18 7.88 -7.25
C GLY A 85 -2.10 6.83 -6.64
N PHE A 86 -2.18 6.72 -5.32
CA PHE A 86 -3.05 5.73 -4.67
C PHE A 86 -4.51 6.16 -4.57
N LEU A 87 -4.78 7.47 -4.62
CA LEU A 87 -6.11 7.98 -4.36
C LEU A 87 -6.90 8.16 -5.64
N THR A 88 -8.09 7.56 -5.67
CA THR A 88 -9.16 7.85 -6.62
C THR A 88 -10.32 8.49 -5.85
N ASP A 89 -11.39 7.74 -5.60
CA ASP A 89 -12.48 8.11 -4.70
C ASP A 89 -12.30 7.37 -3.36
N LYS A 90 -12.80 7.95 -2.27
CA LYS A 90 -12.76 7.35 -0.93
C LYS A 90 -13.36 5.94 -0.91
N LYS A 91 -14.41 5.69 -1.69
CA LYS A 91 -15.07 4.38 -1.75
C LYS A 91 -14.19 3.27 -2.34
N TRP A 92 -13.11 3.62 -3.05
CA TRP A 92 -12.17 2.68 -3.67
C TRP A 92 -11.00 2.31 -2.77
N ARG A 93 -10.97 2.81 -1.53
CA ARG A 93 -9.96 2.38 -0.56
C ARG A 93 -10.21 0.92 -0.21
N GLY A 94 -9.15 0.13 -0.09
CA GLY A 94 -9.26 -1.28 0.24
C GLY A 94 -9.76 -1.48 1.67
N LEU A 95 -9.08 -0.86 2.63
CA LEU A 95 -9.54 -0.71 4.00
C LEU A 95 -9.43 0.77 4.37
N ASP A 96 -10.48 1.34 4.95
CA ASP A 96 -10.52 2.75 5.36
C ASP A 96 -10.70 2.83 6.88
N ASN A 97 -9.72 3.38 7.58
CA ASN A 97 -9.72 3.52 9.04
C ASN A 97 -10.10 2.19 9.76
N HIS A 98 -9.47 1.09 9.38
CA HIS A 98 -9.69 -0.24 9.95
C HIS A 98 -8.97 -0.38 11.28
N GLN A 99 -9.71 -0.68 12.34
CA GLN A 99 -9.16 -0.88 13.67
C GLN A 99 -8.24 -2.11 13.70
N LEU A 100 -7.01 -1.95 14.18
CA LEU A 100 -6.16 -3.09 14.52
C LEU A 100 -6.73 -3.80 15.75
N LEU A 101 -6.71 -5.12 15.74
CA LEU A 101 -7.16 -5.92 16.88
C LEU A 101 -5.96 -6.37 17.70
N TRP A 102 -6.13 -6.44 19.02
CA TRP A 102 -5.07 -6.91 19.92
C TRP A 102 -4.56 -8.32 19.53
N GLY A 103 -5.44 -9.19 19.04
CA GLY A 103 -5.10 -10.54 18.58
C GLY A 103 -4.27 -10.60 17.28
N ASP A 104 -4.12 -9.48 16.57
CA ASP A 104 -3.26 -9.39 15.39
C ASP A 104 -1.79 -9.25 15.77
N MET A 105 -1.51 -8.91 17.04
CA MET A 105 -0.17 -8.76 17.58
C MET A 105 0.43 -10.10 17.99
N VAL A 106 1.74 -10.22 17.81
CA VAL A 106 2.54 -11.26 18.48
C VAL A 106 3.12 -10.68 19.76
N SER A 107 3.00 -11.42 20.87
CA SER A 107 3.63 -11.03 22.13
C SER A 107 5.14 -11.12 22.01
N GLY A 108 5.84 -10.04 22.36
CA GLY A 108 7.26 -10.12 22.67
C GLY A 108 7.47 -10.88 23.97
N SER A 109 8.52 -11.70 24.05
CA SER A 109 9.08 -12.17 25.32
C SER A 109 9.81 -11.02 26.01
N LEU A 110 9.83 -11.03 27.36
CA LEU A 110 10.45 -10.06 28.27
C LEU A 110 11.37 -9.03 27.56
N SER A 111 10.86 -7.81 27.37
CA SER A 111 11.53 -6.60 26.83
C SER A 111 11.25 -6.21 25.37
N LEU A 112 10.55 -7.02 24.58
CA LEU A 112 10.06 -6.60 23.25
C LEU A 112 8.60 -6.12 23.35
N ILE A 113 8.36 -4.85 23.00
CA ILE A 113 7.01 -4.34 22.76
C ILE A 113 6.38 -5.21 21.67
N GLY A 114 5.17 -5.73 21.91
CA GLY A 114 4.47 -6.55 20.92
C GLY A 114 4.16 -5.72 19.67
N HIS A 115 4.14 -6.35 18.50
CA HIS A 115 3.79 -5.69 17.24
C HIS A 115 2.85 -6.58 16.43
N VAL A 116 2.17 -6.01 15.45
CA VAL A 116 1.36 -6.76 14.48
C VAL A 116 2.22 -7.81 13.80
N ASN A 117 1.75 -9.06 13.79
CA ASN A 117 2.47 -10.16 13.15
C ASN A 117 2.62 -9.88 11.64
N ASN A 118 3.81 -10.13 11.09
CA ASN A 118 4.12 -9.93 9.67
C ASN A 118 3.09 -10.56 8.72
N VAL A 119 2.52 -11.72 9.05
CA VAL A 119 1.50 -12.39 8.23
C VAL A 119 0.22 -11.55 8.12
N MET A 120 -0.11 -10.77 9.15
CA MET A 120 -1.32 -9.94 9.18
C MET A 120 -1.27 -8.82 8.14
N TYR A 121 -0.10 -8.27 7.84
CA TYR A 121 0.04 -7.26 6.79
C TYR A 121 -0.46 -7.80 5.44
N ASN A 122 -0.06 -9.02 5.07
CA ASN A 122 -0.54 -9.65 3.83
C ASN A 122 -2.04 -9.96 3.89
N ARG A 123 -2.59 -10.26 5.07
CA ARG A 123 -4.03 -10.46 5.26
C ARG A 123 -4.83 -9.17 5.07
N TYR A 124 -4.33 -8.04 5.58
CA TYR A 124 -4.96 -6.73 5.36
C TYR A 124 -4.92 -6.34 3.89
N VAL A 125 -3.78 -6.58 3.24
CA VAL A 125 -3.58 -6.33 1.80
C VAL A 125 -4.53 -7.19 0.98
N GLU A 126 -4.66 -8.49 1.27
CA GLU A 126 -5.64 -9.36 0.61
C GLU A 126 -7.08 -8.86 0.76
N THR A 127 -7.46 -8.48 1.98
CA THR A 127 -8.80 -7.92 2.24
C THR A 127 -9.00 -6.63 1.43
N GLY A 128 -8.01 -5.75 1.45
CA GLY A 128 -8.02 -4.51 0.67
C GLY A 128 -8.11 -4.75 -0.83
N ARG A 129 -7.45 -5.78 -1.37
CA ARG A 129 -7.54 -6.18 -2.79
C ARG A 129 -8.97 -6.55 -3.15
N VAL A 130 -9.59 -7.41 -2.35
CA VAL A 130 -10.97 -7.88 -2.61
C VAL A 130 -11.93 -6.69 -2.61
N HIS A 131 -11.82 -5.78 -1.64
CA HIS A 131 -12.63 -4.56 -1.61
C HIS A 131 -12.38 -3.67 -2.83
N PHE A 132 -11.11 -3.38 -3.14
CA PHE A 132 -10.72 -2.58 -4.30
C PHE A 132 -11.32 -3.13 -5.60
N ILE A 133 -11.20 -4.44 -5.84
CA ILE A 133 -11.74 -5.10 -7.04
C ILE A 133 -13.26 -5.01 -7.08
N ARG A 134 -13.96 -5.33 -5.98
CA ARG A 134 -15.43 -5.29 -5.93
C ARG A 134 -15.99 -3.90 -6.20
N GLN A 135 -15.27 -2.84 -5.80
CA GLN A 135 -15.71 -1.47 -6.01
C GLN A 135 -15.86 -1.09 -7.49
N HIS A 136 -15.16 -1.78 -8.39
CA HIS A 136 -15.26 -1.51 -9.84
C HIS A 136 -16.63 -1.90 -10.42
N SER A 137 -17.43 -2.67 -9.67
CA SER A 137 -18.76 -3.14 -10.06
C SER A 137 -19.90 -2.16 -9.77
N GLU A 138 -19.66 -1.08 -9.02
CA GLU A 138 -20.76 -0.24 -8.51
C GLU A 138 -21.64 0.39 -9.58
N ASP A 139 -21.03 0.84 -10.68
CA ASP A 139 -21.74 1.47 -11.80
C ASP A 139 -22.00 0.46 -12.94
N ALA A 140 -21.75 -0.83 -12.71
CA ALA A 140 -21.88 -1.86 -13.73
C ALA A 140 -23.33 -2.35 -13.86
N SER A 141 -23.66 -2.93 -15.02
CA SER A 141 -24.94 -3.62 -15.17
C SER A 141 -25.03 -4.84 -14.22
N GLU A 142 -26.24 -5.29 -13.89
CA GLU A 142 -26.43 -6.45 -12.98
C GLU A 142 -25.66 -7.69 -13.43
N HIS A 143 -25.62 -7.92 -14.76
CA HIS A 143 -24.88 -9.03 -15.35
C HIS A 143 -23.36 -8.87 -15.21
N GLU A 144 -22.80 -7.67 -15.39
CA GLU A 144 -21.37 -7.41 -15.21
C GLU A 144 -20.96 -7.43 -13.74
N LYS A 145 -21.85 -6.97 -12.85
CA LYS A 145 -21.62 -6.96 -11.40
C LYS A 145 -21.37 -8.36 -10.85
N ALA A 146 -22.17 -9.34 -11.24
CA ALA A 146 -21.94 -10.74 -10.87
C ALA A 146 -20.55 -11.25 -11.30
N GLN A 147 -20.04 -10.78 -12.45
CA GLN A 147 -18.73 -11.17 -12.96
C GLN A 147 -17.58 -10.51 -12.19
N TRP A 148 -17.77 -9.28 -11.69
CA TRP A 148 -16.84 -8.65 -10.75
C TRP A 148 -16.82 -9.35 -9.39
N ASP A 149 -17.99 -9.73 -8.88
CA ASP A 149 -18.13 -10.43 -7.60
C ASP A 149 -17.53 -11.84 -7.62
N ASP A 150 -17.42 -12.43 -8.81
CA ASP A 150 -16.75 -13.70 -9.06
C ASP A 150 -15.22 -13.58 -9.05
N LEU A 151 -14.63 -12.44 -9.44
CA LEU A 151 -13.17 -12.27 -9.53
C LEU A 151 -12.39 -12.69 -8.26
N PRO A 152 -12.81 -12.37 -7.03
CA PRO A 152 -12.11 -12.81 -5.82
C PRO A 152 -12.44 -14.26 -5.41
N THR A 153 -13.11 -15.05 -6.25
CA THR A 153 -13.60 -16.40 -5.92
C THR A 153 -13.17 -17.42 -6.97
N PRO A 154 -13.23 -18.74 -6.67
CA PRO A 154 -12.89 -19.78 -7.64
C PRO A 154 -14.06 -20.19 -8.55
N ARG A 155 -15.11 -19.37 -8.71
CA ARG A 155 -16.34 -19.78 -9.41
C ARG A 155 -16.22 -19.76 -10.94
N SER A 156 -15.54 -18.77 -11.51
CA SER A 156 -15.47 -18.58 -12.96
C SER A 156 -14.14 -17.94 -13.38
N LEU A 157 -14.17 -16.74 -13.95
CA LEU A 157 -13.00 -15.90 -14.11
C LEU A 157 -12.59 -15.36 -12.74
N GLY A 158 -11.34 -15.56 -12.36
CA GLY A 158 -10.85 -15.14 -11.06
C GLY A 158 -9.42 -14.65 -11.04
N LEU A 159 -9.06 -14.10 -9.90
CA LEU A 159 -7.79 -13.46 -9.61
C LEU A 159 -7.01 -14.32 -8.60
N ILE A 160 -5.84 -14.82 -9.02
CA ILE A 160 -4.97 -15.67 -8.20
C ILE A 160 -3.70 -14.91 -7.87
N LEU A 161 -3.38 -14.76 -6.58
CA LEU A 161 -2.12 -14.17 -6.16
C LEU A 161 -0.95 -15.08 -6.60
N ARG A 162 -0.13 -14.62 -7.54
CA ARG A 162 1.09 -15.32 -8.01
C ARG A 162 2.26 -15.05 -7.08
N SER A 163 2.43 -13.80 -6.67
CA SER A 163 3.45 -13.40 -5.71
C SER A 163 3.04 -12.13 -4.96
N ILE A 164 3.57 -11.99 -3.75
CA ILE A 164 3.50 -10.78 -2.95
C ILE A 164 4.85 -10.54 -2.30
N THR A 165 5.33 -9.30 -2.37
CA THR A 165 6.55 -8.85 -1.68
C THR A 165 6.18 -7.74 -0.71
N THR A 166 6.50 -7.93 0.58
CA THR A 166 6.14 -6.98 1.64
C THR A 166 7.38 -6.35 2.24
N GLU A 167 7.46 -5.02 2.14
CA GLU A 167 8.50 -4.21 2.74
C GLU A 167 7.96 -3.49 3.98
N TYR A 168 8.38 -3.96 5.16
CA TYR A 168 8.03 -3.36 6.44
C TYR A 168 8.84 -2.08 6.65
N LYS A 169 8.16 -0.97 6.97
CA LYS A 169 8.77 0.35 7.19
C LYS A 169 8.83 0.73 8.66
N PHE A 170 7.83 0.32 9.46
CA PHE A 170 7.87 0.38 10.91
C PHE A 170 6.84 -0.61 11.52
N PRO A 171 7.01 -1.05 12.78
CA PRO A 171 6.09 -1.97 13.44
C PRO A 171 4.77 -1.27 13.81
N LEU A 172 3.63 -1.84 13.38
CA LEU A 172 2.32 -1.42 13.85
C LEU A 172 2.02 -2.05 15.21
N GLU A 173 1.29 -1.33 16.06
CA GLU A 173 0.95 -1.74 17.41
C GLU A 173 -0.50 -1.41 17.71
N PHE A 174 -1.17 -2.20 18.56
CA PHE A 174 -2.47 -1.85 19.11
C PHE A 174 -2.27 -0.87 20.29
N PRO A 175 -3.14 0.15 20.45
CA PRO A 175 -4.23 0.51 19.55
C PRO A 175 -3.76 1.40 18.40
N ASP A 176 -4.20 1.11 17.18
CA ASP A 176 -4.07 1.99 16.01
C ASP A 176 -5.20 1.64 15.02
N HIS A 177 -5.42 2.49 14.03
CA HIS A 177 -6.21 2.19 12.85
C HIS A 177 -5.33 2.24 11.61
N ILE A 178 -5.64 1.41 10.62
CA ILE A 178 -4.92 1.38 9.35
C ILE A 178 -5.83 1.73 8.18
N THR A 179 -5.22 2.37 7.19
CA THR A 179 -5.83 2.52 5.86
C THR A 179 -4.98 1.77 4.85
N VAL A 180 -5.62 0.88 4.09
CA VAL A 180 -4.99 0.09 3.02
C VAL A 180 -5.45 0.60 1.67
N LEU A 181 -4.48 1.06 0.89
CA LEU A 181 -4.71 1.65 -0.43
C LEU A 181 -4.07 0.80 -1.50
N TYR A 182 -4.69 0.75 -2.68
CA TYR A 182 -4.20 0.03 -3.84
C TYR A 182 -4.01 0.96 -5.03
N LYS A 183 -2.96 0.72 -5.82
CA LYS A 183 -2.82 1.29 -7.15
C LYS A 183 -2.39 0.25 -8.17
N LEU A 184 -2.76 0.49 -9.43
CA LEU A 184 -2.23 -0.25 -10.56
C LEU A 184 -0.83 0.29 -10.90
N LEU A 185 0.12 -0.60 -11.13
CA LEU A 185 1.48 -0.22 -11.53
C LEU A 185 1.58 0.07 -13.04
N GLU A 186 0.70 -0.53 -13.83
CA GLU A 186 0.56 -0.34 -15.27
C GLU A 186 -0.91 -0.45 -15.67
N ALA A 187 -1.30 0.24 -16.74
CA ALA A 187 -2.64 0.10 -17.32
C ALA A 187 -2.75 -1.30 -17.96
N PRO A 188 -3.75 -2.12 -17.57
CA PRO A 188 -3.95 -3.41 -18.23
C PRO A 188 -4.43 -3.21 -19.67
N THR A 189 -4.08 -4.16 -20.53
CA THR A 189 -4.55 -4.28 -21.91
C THR A 189 -5.44 -5.52 -22.07
N ASN A 190 -6.05 -5.69 -23.24
CA ASN A 190 -6.86 -6.88 -23.55
C ASN A 190 -6.03 -8.18 -23.62
N GLU A 191 -4.71 -8.06 -23.67
CA GLU A 191 -3.75 -9.17 -23.69
C GLU A 191 -3.12 -9.42 -22.31
N SER A 192 -3.43 -8.57 -21.32
CA SER A 192 -2.87 -8.69 -19.98
C SER A 192 -3.38 -9.95 -19.27
N THR A 193 -2.46 -10.78 -18.81
CA THR A 193 -2.74 -12.06 -18.10
C THR A 193 -2.49 -11.97 -16.59
N SER A 194 -2.09 -10.80 -16.11
CA SER A 194 -1.96 -10.48 -14.69
C SER A 194 -2.16 -9.00 -14.46
N LEU A 195 -2.58 -8.65 -13.24
CA LEU A 195 -2.62 -7.29 -12.73
C LEU A 195 -1.46 -7.11 -11.76
N LYS A 196 -0.57 -6.15 -12.05
CA LYS A 196 0.48 -5.73 -11.14
C LYS A 196 0.00 -4.53 -10.35
N MET A 197 -0.03 -4.67 -9.04
CA MET A 197 -0.52 -3.66 -8.12
C MET A 197 0.51 -3.36 -7.05
N GLU A 198 0.42 -2.17 -6.49
CA GLU A 198 1.10 -1.80 -5.26
C GLU A 198 0.06 -1.50 -4.21
N ALA A 199 0.28 -1.99 -2.99
CA ALA A 199 -0.54 -1.69 -1.84
C ALA A 199 0.27 -0.96 -0.77
N TRP A 200 -0.33 0.05 -0.15
CA TRP A 200 0.22 0.76 1.00
C TRP A 200 -0.64 0.48 2.22
N ILE A 201 0.00 0.11 3.33
CA ILE A 201 -0.61 0.09 4.65
C ILE A 201 -0.11 1.33 5.39
N LEU A 202 -1.01 2.24 5.71
CA LEU A 202 -0.74 3.47 6.42
C LEU A 202 -1.31 3.37 7.85
N SER A 203 -0.55 3.84 8.83
CA SER A 203 -1.07 4.09 10.18
C SER A 203 -1.81 5.41 10.22
N GLU A 204 -3.00 5.40 10.80
CA GLU A 204 -3.80 6.60 11.07
C GLU A 204 -3.21 7.39 12.25
N GLN A 205 -2.75 6.71 13.30
CA GLN A 205 -2.15 7.38 14.47
C GLN A 205 -0.85 8.11 14.13
N TYR A 206 0.05 7.44 13.39
CA TYR A 206 1.35 8.00 13.04
C TYR A 206 1.35 8.76 11.71
N ARG A 207 0.25 8.67 10.94
CA ARG A 207 0.09 9.26 9.60
C ARG A 207 1.30 8.97 8.71
N ARG A 208 1.68 7.69 8.66
CA ARG A 208 2.91 7.23 7.99
C ARG A 208 2.73 5.84 7.38
N LEU A 209 3.47 5.60 6.30
CA LEU A 209 3.61 4.28 5.68
C LEU A 209 4.23 3.25 6.63
N ALA A 210 3.45 2.24 6.97
CA ALA A 210 3.85 1.09 7.78
C ALA A 210 4.40 -0.06 6.94
N ALA A 211 3.79 -0.33 5.79
CA ALA A 211 4.30 -1.31 4.85
C ALA A 211 3.94 -0.97 3.40
N ARG A 212 4.83 -1.35 2.48
CA ARG A 212 4.60 -1.34 1.04
C ARG A 212 4.56 -2.77 0.55
N CYS A 213 3.56 -3.12 -0.25
CA CYS A 213 3.43 -4.45 -0.84
C CYS A 213 3.38 -4.36 -2.36
N ILE A 214 4.14 -5.21 -3.06
CA ILE A 214 3.99 -5.42 -4.50
C ILE A 214 3.21 -6.71 -4.69
N ASP A 215 2.06 -6.59 -5.34
CA ASP A 215 1.06 -7.64 -5.53
C ASP A 215 0.99 -7.97 -7.02
N ASP A 216 1.24 -9.23 -7.34
CA ASP A 216 1.17 -9.73 -8.70
C ASP A 216 0.10 -10.82 -8.78
N THR A 217 -1.02 -10.46 -9.40
CA THR A 217 -2.24 -11.27 -9.43
C THR A 217 -2.51 -11.75 -10.84
N VAL A 218 -2.48 -13.07 -11.06
CA VAL A 218 -2.77 -13.72 -12.35
C VAL A 218 -4.28 -13.82 -12.58
N ILE A 219 -4.69 -13.64 -13.83
CA ILE A 219 -6.06 -13.84 -14.29
C ILE A 219 -6.22 -15.30 -14.72
N TYR A 220 -7.19 -15.99 -14.14
CA TYR A 220 -7.35 -17.44 -14.27
C TYR A 220 -8.81 -17.81 -14.53
N GLU A 221 -9.04 -18.68 -15.50
CA GLU A 221 -10.36 -19.29 -15.75
C GLU A 221 -10.43 -20.61 -14.98
N TYR A 222 -11.19 -20.63 -13.89
CA TYR A 222 -11.33 -21.81 -13.04
C TYR A 222 -12.10 -22.94 -13.71
N THR A 223 -13.03 -22.64 -14.61
CA THR A 223 -13.83 -23.68 -15.30
C THR A 223 -13.00 -24.53 -16.27
N THR A 224 -11.98 -23.93 -16.89
CA THR A 224 -11.09 -24.58 -17.86
C THR A 224 -9.66 -24.75 -17.35
N ALA A 225 -9.42 -24.38 -16.10
CA ALA A 225 -8.13 -24.50 -15.40
C ALA A 225 -6.93 -23.90 -16.17
N LYS A 226 -7.09 -22.71 -16.75
CA LYS A 226 -6.03 -22.06 -17.54
C LYS A 226 -5.90 -20.57 -17.25
N LYS A 227 -4.68 -20.04 -17.44
CA LYS A 227 -4.45 -18.59 -17.47
C LYS A 227 -5.22 -17.98 -18.64
N THR A 228 -5.76 -16.79 -18.42
CA THR A 228 -6.56 -16.08 -19.42
C THR A 228 -6.37 -14.57 -19.26
N VAL A 229 -7.20 -13.79 -19.95
CA VAL A 229 -7.25 -12.32 -19.90
C VAL A 229 -8.56 -11.85 -19.27
N LEU A 230 -8.62 -10.58 -18.89
CA LEU A 230 -9.86 -9.95 -18.42
C LEU A 230 -10.87 -9.79 -19.56
N LYS A 231 -12.14 -9.62 -19.20
CA LYS A 231 -13.18 -9.23 -20.15
C LYS A 231 -12.96 -7.76 -20.58
N PRO A 232 -13.31 -7.36 -21.82
CA PRO A 232 -13.06 -6.01 -22.32
C PRO A 232 -13.56 -4.89 -21.40
N PHE A 233 -14.79 -4.99 -20.89
CA PHE A 233 -15.34 -3.98 -19.98
C PHE A 233 -14.56 -3.85 -18.65
N MET A 234 -13.94 -4.95 -18.19
CA MET A 234 -13.09 -4.93 -16.99
C MET A 234 -11.77 -4.21 -17.29
N VAL A 235 -11.19 -4.47 -18.47
CA VAL A 235 -9.99 -3.76 -18.95
C VAL A 235 -10.26 -2.26 -19.03
N ASP A 236 -11.36 -1.85 -19.66
CA ASP A 236 -11.76 -0.45 -19.79
C ASP A 236 -11.91 0.23 -18.41
N LYS A 237 -12.57 -0.43 -17.46
CA LYS A 237 -12.74 0.09 -16.09
C LYS A 237 -11.41 0.22 -15.34
N PHE A 238 -10.49 -0.74 -15.48
CA PHE A 238 -9.16 -0.62 -14.87
C PHE A 238 -8.30 0.45 -15.55
N GLN A 239 -8.39 0.63 -16.87
CA GLN A 239 -7.70 1.72 -17.58
C GLN A 239 -8.22 3.10 -17.16
N GLN A 240 -9.54 3.24 -16.97
CA GLN A 240 -10.13 4.44 -16.39
C GLN A 240 -9.58 4.70 -14.99
N THR A 241 -9.53 3.67 -14.16
CA THR A 241 -8.99 3.73 -12.79
C THR A 241 -7.53 4.18 -12.77
N PHE A 242 -6.71 3.60 -13.64
CA PHE A 242 -5.30 3.98 -13.78
C PHE A 242 -5.15 5.45 -14.21
N SER A 243 -5.98 5.91 -15.14
CA SER A 243 -5.98 7.31 -15.58
C SER A 243 -6.39 8.27 -14.45
N MET A 244 -7.37 7.89 -13.63
CA MET A 244 -7.74 8.64 -12.42
C MET A 244 -6.58 8.69 -11.41
N GLN A 245 -5.87 7.57 -11.21
CA GLN A 245 -4.70 7.49 -10.35
C GLN A 245 -3.60 8.44 -10.81
N GLN A 246 -3.30 8.47 -12.11
CA GLN A 246 -2.30 9.39 -12.69
C GLN A 246 -2.71 10.86 -12.58
N ALA A 247 -3.98 11.18 -12.85
CA ALA A 247 -4.48 12.55 -12.75
C ALA A 247 -4.41 13.07 -11.30
N ASN A 248 -4.86 12.24 -10.36
CA ASN A 248 -4.80 12.56 -8.93
C ASN A 248 -3.36 12.62 -8.41
N GLN A 249 -2.47 11.77 -8.93
CA GLN A 249 -1.05 11.83 -8.59
C GLN A 249 -0.46 13.22 -8.86
N ARG A 250 -0.71 13.78 -10.04
CA ARG A 250 -0.25 15.12 -10.43
C ARG A 250 -0.83 16.18 -9.49
N LYS A 251 -2.16 16.17 -9.33
CA LYS A 251 -2.89 17.10 -8.45
C LYS A 251 -2.30 17.13 -7.03
N TYR A 252 -2.11 15.96 -6.43
CA TYR A 252 -1.65 15.86 -5.04
C TYR A 252 -0.14 16.07 -4.90
N THR A 253 0.65 15.80 -5.95
CA THR A 253 2.06 16.20 -5.99
C THR A 253 2.19 17.72 -5.94
N ASP A 254 1.37 18.45 -6.70
CA ASP A 254 1.36 19.91 -6.66
C ASP A 254 0.90 20.44 -5.30
N GLN A 255 -0.10 19.80 -4.68
CA GLN A 255 -0.53 20.15 -3.32
C GLN A 255 0.58 19.92 -2.28
N ALA A 256 1.31 18.80 -2.36
CA ALA A 256 2.44 18.52 -1.48
C ALA A 256 3.58 19.53 -1.65
N LYS A 257 3.89 19.92 -2.90
CA LYS A 257 4.89 20.97 -3.19
C LYS A 257 4.50 22.31 -2.59
N ARG A 258 3.22 22.72 -2.72
CA ARG A 258 2.72 23.97 -2.12
C ARG A 258 2.84 23.94 -0.60
N ALA A 259 2.45 22.83 0.05
CA ALA A 259 2.57 22.71 1.50
C ALA A 259 4.02 22.83 2.00
N ILE A 260 5.00 22.29 1.25
CA ILE A 260 6.43 22.47 1.54
C ILE A 260 6.85 23.93 1.33
N GLN A 261 6.50 24.51 0.19
CA GLN A 261 6.86 25.89 -0.15
C GLN A 261 6.30 26.88 0.88
N GLU A 262 5.05 26.74 1.31
CA GLU A 262 4.43 27.60 2.33
C GLU A 262 5.15 27.51 3.68
N ALA A 263 5.67 26.33 4.05
CA ALA A 263 6.45 26.14 5.27
C ALA A 263 7.88 26.72 5.15
N GLU A 264 8.49 26.64 3.97
CA GLU A 264 9.79 27.26 3.66
C GLU A 264 9.68 28.79 3.67
N GLU A 265 8.63 29.36 3.08
CA GLU A 265 8.35 30.80 3.11
C GLU A 265 8.14 31.30 4.54
N LEU A 266 7.40 30.54 5.36
CA LEU A 266 7.24 30.83 6.78
C LEU A 266 8.59 30.81 7.49
N GLN A 267 9.43 29.82 7.20
CA GLN A 267 10.78 29.73 7.76
C GLN A 267 11.65 30.92 7.35
N MET A 268 11.68 31.30 6.07
CA MET A 268 12.47 32.44 5.62
C MET A 268 12.04 33.77 6.23
N LYS A 269 10.74 33.92 6.51
CA LYS A 269 10.18 35.15 7.09
C LYS A 269 10.50 35.34 8.58
N TYR A 270 10.69 34.25 9.32
CA TYR A 270 10.83 34.28 10.78
C TYR A 270 12.12 33.59 11.30
N LYS A 271 13.10 33.36 10.42
CA LYS A 271 14.45 32.92 10.76
C LYS A 271 15.37 34.13 10.98
#